data_AF-A0A3S0FKI0-F1
#
_entry.id   AF-A0A3S0FKI0-F1
#
_cell.length_a   1.000
_cell.length_b   1.000
_cell.length_c   1.000
_cell.angle_alpha   90.00
_cell.angle_beta   90.00
_cell.angle_gamma   90.00
#
_symmetry.space_group_name_H-M   'P 1'
#
loop_
_entity.id
_entity.type
_entity.pdbx_description
1 polymer ?
#
loop_
_entity_poly.entity_id
_entity_poly.type
_entity_poly.pdbx_seq_one_letter_code
_entity_poly.pdbx_strand_id
1 'polypeptide(L)'
;MNNQIQGAGPRQNIFIFQIFYDAASRQSLDPAFIPLDNSANERPDWFEFWVIRKFLKENELKEDAWYGFLSPKFTSKTGFNSSVVLNTLESVDQEGEVALFSPHCPELALFQNPFEQGEYWHPGLLRLSEEFFAKIGSSVDLKTLVTHQKTSVFSNYVIAKRAYWNEWLDLADKFFALTEAPGSPFAAPTNYYADGRAPMKTFIQERFASVILSRSTFKVVAPELIFLLSNPFYDRMREPLVACNILKELYCRTRDPDYLATFKKLRQHVGMYPDFEKRIARIADETGIAR
;
A
#
# COMPACT_ATOMS: atom_id res chain seq x y z
N MET A 1 -0.36 -27.48 -12.34
CA MET A 1 -1.30 -28.18 -11.44
C MET A 1 -2.37 -27.17 -11.07
N ASN A 2 -3.62 -27.44 -11.47
CA ASN A 2 -4.75 -26.56 -11.23
C ASN A 2 -5.06 -26.50 -9.73
N ASN A 3 -4.79 -25.37 -9.09
CA ASN A 3 -5.38 -25.06 -7.78
C ASN A 3 -6.86 -24.71 -8.00
N GLN A 4 -7.67 -25.74 -8.19
CA GLN A 4 -9.10 -25.61 -8.00
C GLN A 4 -9.34 -25.36 -6.51
N ILE A 5 -9.87 -24.17 -6.21
CA ILE A 5 -10.37 -23.79 -4.90
C ILE A 5 -11.49 -24.78 -4.53
N GLN A 6 -11.18 -25.80 -3.73
CA GLN A 6 -12.16 -26.72 -3.16
C GLN A 6 -12.07 -26.71 -1.63
N GLY A 7 -13.21 -26.46 -0.99
CA GLY A 7 -13.52 -27.04 0.32
C GLY A 7 -13.44 -26.15 1.57
N ALA A 8 -14.27 -25.10 1.64
CA ALA A 8 -14.95 -24.57 2.85
C ALA A 8 -15.60 -23.24 2.43
N GLY A 9 -16.93 -23.09 2.55
CA GLY A 9 -17.66 -21.96 1.95
C GLY A 9 -17.17 -20.60 2.47
N PRO A 10 -16.51 -19.75 1.65
CA PRO A 10 -16.31 -18.37 2.02
C PRO A 10 -17.68 -17.69 2.11
N ARG A 11 -17.82 -16.65 2.92
CA ARG A 11 -18.89 -15.66 2.70
C ARG A 11 -18.79 -15.27 1.21
N GLN A 12 -19.81 -15.62 0.41
CA GLN A 12 -19.67 -16.24 -0.94
C GLN A 12 -18.75 -15.57 -1.99
N ASN A 13 -18.27 -14.35 -1.76
CA ASN A 13 -17.49 -13.55 -2.71
C ASN A 13 -16.28 -12.83 -2.06
N ILE A 14 -15.64 -13.40 -1.03
CA ILE A 14 -14.41 -12.85 -0.43
C ILE A 14 -13.27 -13.87 -0.51
N PHE A 15 -12.18 -13.51 -1.19
CA PHE A 15 -11.00 -14.33 -1.42
C PHE A 15 -9.73 -13.59 -0.97
N ILE A 16 -9.42 -13.67 0.32
CA ILE A 16 -8.23 -13.04 0.87
C ILE A 16 -7.15 -14.09 0.99
N PHE A 17 -6.09 -13.93 0.21
CA PHE A 17 -4.92 -14.79 0.20
C PHE A 17 -3.87 -14.25 1.15
N GLN A 18 -3.27 -15.13 1.96
CA GLN A 18 -2.10 -14.82 2.75
C GLN A 18 -0.90 -15.63 2.26
N ILE A 19 0.13 -14.91 1.81
CA ILE A 19 1.31 -15.47 1.16
C ILE A 19 2.17 -16.16 2.21
N PHE A 20 2.82 -17.28 1.89
CA PHE A 20 3.85 -17.90 2.74
C PHE A 20 5.09 -18.32 1.92
N TYR A 21 6.23 -18.42 2.59
CA TYR A 21 7.54 -18.67 1.98
C TYR A 21 8.17 -19.98 2.44
N ASP A 22 7.74 -20.51 3.58
CA ASP A 22 8.27 -21.70 4.22
C ASP A 22 7.25 -22.28 5.22
N ALA A 23 7.60 -23.38 5.89
CA ALA A 23 6.73 -24.00 6.88
C ALA A 23 6.41 -23.08 8.06
N ALA A 24 7.36 -22.24 8.49
CA ALA A 24 7.18 -21.36 9.64
C ALA A 24 6.18 -20.23 9.33
N SER A 25 6.38 -19.52 8.22
CA SER A 25 5.46 -18.48 7.74
C SER A 25 4.07 -19.07 7.44
N ARG A 26 3.99 -20.30 6.91
CA ARG A 26 2.71 -21.00 6.70
C ARG A 26 1.97 -21.30 8.00
N GLN A 27 2.68 -21.63 9.07
CA GLN A 27 2.08 -21.87 10.39
C GLN A 27 1.61 -20.57 11.07
N SER A 28 2.20 -19.42 10.70
CA SER A 28 1.83 -18.11 11.25
C SER A 28 0.64 -17.44 10.57
N LEU A 29 0.06 -18.04 9.53
CA LEU A 29 -1.05 -17.45 8.79
C LEU A 29 -2.32 -17.36 9.64
N ASP A 30 -3.13 -16.33 9.36
CA ASP A 30 -4.48 -16.21 9.91
C ASP A 30 -5.35 -17.34 9.33
N PRO A 31 -5.96 -18.19 10.17
CA PRO A 31 -6.67 -19.37 9.71
C PRO A 31 -7.94 -19.06 8.89
N ALA A 32 -8.42 -17.82 8.92
CA ALA A 32 -9.57 -17.40 8.11
C ALA A 32 -9.17 -16.92 6.70
N PHE A 33 -7.88 -16.77 6.42
CA PHE A 33 -7.38 -16.42 5.08
C PHE A 33 -6.90 -17.65 4.31
N ILE A 34 -6.90 -17.53 2.98
CA ILE A 34 -6.53 -18.61 2.08
C ILE A 34 -5.01 -18.63 1.94
N PRO A 35 -4.32 -19.74 2.24
CA PRO A 35 -2.87 -19.80 2.08
C PRO A 35 -2.48 -19.71 0.59
N LEU A 36 -1.50 -18.85 0.28
CA LEU A 36 -0.93 -18.70 -1.07
C LEU A 36 0.58 -19.03 -1.04
N ASP A 37 0.96 -20.08 -1.77
CA ASP A 37 2.32 -20.61 -1.75
C ASP A 37 3.28 -19.76 -2.60
N ASN A 38 4.33 -19.25 -1.97
CA ASN A 38 5.48 -18.62 -2.61
C ASN A 38 6.82 -19.25 -2.17
N SER A 39 6.79 -20.51 -1.70
CA SER A 39 7.96 -21.22 -1.17
C SER A 39 8.98 -21.63 -2.24
N ALA A 40 8.56 -21.74 -3.50
CA ALA A 40 9.47 -21.89 -4.62
C ALA A 40 10.42 -20.68 -4.78
N ASN A 41 9.99 -19.51 -4.29
CA ASN A 41 10.77 -18.27 -4.24
C ASN A 41 11.51 -17.97 -5.54
N GLU A 42 10.80 -18.06 -6.68
CA GLU A 42 11.39 -17.96 -8.02
C GLU A 42 12.03 -16.59 -8.29
N ARG A 43 11.50 -15.53 -7.66
CA ARG A 43 11.91 -14.13 -7.80
C ARG A 43 11.98 -13.42 -6.44
N PRO A 44 12.96 -13.77 -5.58
CA PRO A 44 13.08 -13.18 -4.25
C PRO A 44 13.28 -11.67 -4.29
N ASP A 45 13.88 -11.18 -5.38
CA ASP A 45 14.13 -9.76 -5.64
C ASP A 45 12.85 -8.93 -5.89
N TRP A 46 11.72 -9.60 -6.11
CA TRP A 46 10.40 -8.97 -6.30
C TRP A 46 9.45 -9.17 -5.11
N PHE A 47 9.83 -9.96 -4.10
CA PHE A 47 9.01 -10.19 -2.90
C PHE A 47 7.56 -10.62 -3.24
N GLU A 48 6.55 -10.09 -2.53
CA GLU A 48 5.14 -10.40 -2.75
C GLU A 48 4.63 -10.00 -4.15
N PHE A 49 5.24 -9.00 -4.81
CA PHE A 49 4.78 -8.56 -6.13
C PHE A 49 4.79 -9.68 -7.16
N TRP A 50 5.82 -10.55 -7.10
CA TRP A 50 5.93 -11.67 -8.04
C TRP A 50 4.73 -12.60 -7.95
N VAL A 51 4.40 -13.08 -6.75
CA VAL A 51 3.33 -14.06 -6.56
C VAL A 51 1.95 -13.46 -6.83
N ILE A 52 1.73 -12.18 -6.51
CA ILE A 52 0.48 -11.48 -6.83
C ILE A 52 0.32 -11.38 -8.34
N ARG A 53 1.35 -10.90 -9.04
CA ARG A 53 1.36 -10.79 -10.49
C ARG A 53 1.14 -12.15 -11.17
N LYS A 54 1.83 -13.19 -10.71
CA LYS A 54 1.68 -14.57 -11.23
C LYS A 54 0.24 -15.05 -11.05
N PHE A 55 -0.34 -14.89 -9.86
CA PHE A 55 -1.72 -15.28 -9.57
C PHE A 55 -2.70 -14.59 -10.52
N LEU A 56 -2.60 -13.27 -10.67
CA LEU A 56 -3.52 -12.47 -11.50
C LEU A 56 -3.42 -12.80 -13.00
N LYS A 57 -2.27 -13.33 -13.45
CA LYS A 57 -2.09 -13.77 -14.85
C LYS A 57 -2.61 -15.18 -15.10
N GLU A 58 -2.57 -16.03 -14.09
CA GLU A 58 -2.93 -17.44 -14.18
C GLU A 58 -4.40 -17.72 -13.83
N ASN A 59 -5.12 -16.73 -13.26
CA ASN A 59 -6.47 -16.88 -12.77
C ASN A 59 -7.38 -15.75 -13.25
N GLU A 60 -8.62 -16.09 -13.62
CA GLU A 60 -9.66 -15.10 -13.87
C GLU A 60 -10.36 -14.75 -12.55
N LEU A 61 -10.41 -13.45 -12.22
CA LEU A 61 -11.14 -12.97 -11.06
C LEU A 61 -12.64 -12.87 -11.35
N LYS A 62 -13.48 -13.17 -10.35
CA LYS A 62 -14.91 -12.87 -10.42
C LYS A 62 -15.12 -11.37 -10.27
N GLU A 63 -16.04 -10.79 -11.06
CA GLU A 63 -16.27 -9.35 -11.11
C GLU A 63 -16.56 -8.73 -9.73
N ASP A 64 -17.58 -9.25 -9.03
CA ASP A 64 -18.08 -8.68 -7.77
C ASP A 64 -17.45 -9.29 -6.52
N ALA A 65 -16.36 -10.03 -6.66
CA ALA A 65 -15.67 -10.63 -5.51
C ALA A 65 -14.49 -9.80 -5.04
N TRP A 66 -14.31 -9.76 -3.74
CA TRP A 66 -13.16 -9.16 -3.08
C TRP A 66 -11.96 -10.08 -3.17
N TYR A 67 -10.82 -9.54 -3.60
CA TYR A 67 -9.54 -10.22 -3.64
C TYR A 67 -8.50 -9.42 -2.87
N GLY A 68 -7.76 -10.09 -1.98
CA GLY A 68 -6.65 -9.50 -1.23
C GLY A 68 -5.45 -10.42 -1.26
N PHE A 69 -4.25 -9.85 -1.24
CA PHE A 69 -3.00 -10.62 -1.19
C PHE A 69 -2.10 -10.03 -0.11
N LEU A 70 -2.06 -10.69 1.04
CA LEU A 70 -1.49 -10.17 2.26
C LEU A 70 -0.21 -10.93 2.63
N SER A 71 0.78 -10.20 3.13
CA SER A 71 2.01 -10.78 3.70
C SER A 71 1.70 -11.59 4.98
N PRO A 72 2.51 -12.61 5.37
CA PRO A 72 2.38 -13.27 6.68
C PRO A 72 2.38 -12.27 7.84
N LYS A 73 3.07 -11.14 7.67
CA LYS A 73 3.23 -10.09 8.68
C LYS A 73 2.07 -9.10 8.74
N PHE A 74 1.01 -9.27 7.95
CA PHE A 74 -0.09 -8.30 7.87
C PHE A 74 -0.63 -7.89 9.24
N THR A 75 -0.97 -8.85 10.11
CA THR A 75 -1.56 -8.56 11.42
C THR A 75 -0.56 -7.91 12.36
N SER A 76 0.69 -8.39 12.42
CA SER A 76 1.72 -7.76 13.26
C SER A 76 2.02 -6.33 12.82
N LYS A 77 1.90 -6.06 11.51
CA LYS A 77 2.22 -4.77 10.91
C LYS A 77 1.09 -3.74 11.01
N THR A 78 -0.15 -4.20 10.87
CA THR A 78 -1.30 -3.30 10.76
C THR A 78 -2.15 -3.29 12.02
N GLY A 79 -2.01 -4.29 12.88
CA GLY A 79 -2.92 -4.55 13.99
C GLY A 79 -4.26 -5.17 13.57
N PHE A 80 -4.50 -5.36 12.27
CA PHE A 80 -5.74 -5.94 11.77
C PHE A 80 -5.64 -7.46 11.63
N ASN A 81 -6.64 -8.16 12.15
CA ASN A 81 -6.83 -9.59 11.92
C ASN A 81 -7.99 -9.82 10.93
N SER A 82 -8.21 -11.09 10.57
CA SER A 82 -9.31 -11.46 9.68
C SER A 82 -10.68 -10.99 10.15
N SER A 83 -10.95 -10.96 11.46
CA SER A 83 -12.24 -10.48 11.98
C SER A 83 -12.51 -9.03 11.61
N VAL A 84 -11.53 -8.13 11.78
CA VAL A 84 -11.69 -6.72 11.41
C VAL A 84 -11.83 -6.55 9.91
N VAL A 85 -10.99 -7.26 9.14
CA VAL A 85 -11.01 -7.17 7.68
C VAL A 85 -12.35 -7.64 7.11
N LEU A 86 -12.80 -8.84 7.49
CA LEU A 86 -14.04 -9.41 6.97
C LEU A 86 -15.26 -8.59 7.39
N ASN A 87 -15.33 -8.16 8.66
CA ASN A 87 -16.42 -7.30 9.12
C ASN A 87 -16.45 -5.96 8.37
N THR A 88 -15.29 -5.40 8.04
CA THR A 88 -15.21 -4.19 7.20
C THR A 88 -15.84 -4.48 5.85
N LEU A 89 -15.39 -5.50 5.12
CA LEU A 89 -15.87 -5.82 3.77
C LEU A 89 -17.38 -6.15 3.71
N GLU A 90 -17.94 -6.73 4.77
CA GLU A 90 -19.38 -7.02 4.86
C GLU A 90 -20.25 -5.85 5.29
N SER A 91 -19.68 -4.91 6.03
CA SER A 91 -20.40 -3.70 6.47
C SER A 91 -20.51 -2.65 5.37
N VAL A 92 -19.67 -2.77 4.33
CA VAL A 92 -19.69 -1.86 3.19
C VAL A 92 -20.89 -2.18 2.31
N ASP A 93 -21.50 -1.14 1.74
CA ASP A 93 -22.56 -1.32 0.77
C ASP A 93 -22.06 -2.13 -0.45
N GLN A 94 -22.98 -2.58 -1.31
CA GLN A 94 -22.59 -3.30 -2.52
C GLN A 94 -21.71 -2.48 -3.47
N GLU A 95 -21.65 -1.16 -3.27
CA GLU A 95 -20.92 -0.23 -4.10
C GLU A 95 -19.44 -0.12 -3.72
N GLY A 96 -19.00 -0.60 -2.56
CA GLY A 96 -17.58 -0.66 -2.22
C GLY A 96 -16.76 -1.47 -3.23
N GLU A 97 -15.60 -0.94 -3.63
CA GLU A 97 -14.75 -1.54 -4.66
C GLU A 97 -13.32 -1.80 -4.20
N VAL A 98 -12.81 -0.97 -3.27
CA VAL A 98 -11.47 -1.09 -2.72
C VAL A 98 -11.51 -0.85 -1.21
N ALA A 99 -10.81 -1.69 -0.45
CA ALA A 99 -10.60 -1.55 0.98
C ALA A 99 -9.10 -1.44 1.26
N LEU A 100 -8.72 -0.41 2.02
CA LEU A 100 -7.34 -0.13 2.38
C LEU A 100 -7.10 -0.37 3.87
N PHE A 101 -6.02 -1.07 4.19
CA PHE A 101 -5.61 -1.38 5.56
C PHE A 101 -4.17 -0.91 5.79
N SER A 102 -3.95 0.40 5.68
CA SER A 102 -2.59 0.95 5.70
C SER A 102 -1.98 0.97 7.10
N PRO A 103 -0.73 0.51 7.28
CA PRO A 103 0.10 0.92 8.40
C PRO A 103 0.60 2.37 8.17
N HIS A 104 1.39 2.90 9.11
CA HIS A 104 2.08 4.19 8.96
C HIS A 104 1.16 5.38 8.61
N CYS A 105 -0.01 5.41 9.22
CA CYS A 105 -0.97 6.50 9.10
C CYS A 105 -0.41 7.91 9.35
N PRO A 106 0.55 8.14 10.27
CA PRO A 106 1.19 9.45 10.40
C PRO A 106 1.92 9.92 9.14
N GLU A 107 2.63 9.03 8.45
CA GLU A 107 3.37 9.39 7.23
C GLU A 107 2.42 9.66 6.07
N LEU A 108 1.37 8.83 5.93
CA LEU A 108 0.30 9.09 4.97
C LEU A 108 -0.39 10.43 5.22
N ALA A 109 -0.54 10.85 6.47
CA ALA A 109 -1.13 12.14 6.80
C ALA A 109 -0.17 13.30 6.55
N LEU A 110 1.11 13.15 6.90
CA LEU A 110 2.09 14.23 6.92
C LEU A 110 2.63 14.58 5.53
N PHE A 111 2.99 13.58 4.72
CA PHE A 111 3.50 13.83 3.37
C PHE A 111 2.36 14.13 2.40
N GLN A 112 2.62 14.95 1.37
CA GLN A 112 1.63 15.29 0.35
C GLN A 112 1.17 14.02 -0.40
N ASN A 113 2.13 13.15 -0.70
CA ASN A 113 1.90 11.85 -1.30
C ASN A 113 3.02 10.85 -0.93
N PRO A 114 2.84 9.53 -1.18
CA PRO A 114 3.86 8.52 -0.91
C PRO A 114 5.15 8.66 -1.72
N PHE A 115 5.16 9.36 -2.86
CA PHE A 115 6.38 9.60 -3.63
C PHE A 115 7.26 10.66 -2.98
N GLU A 116 6.67 11.72 -2.39
CA GLU A 116 7.40 12.68 -1.56
C GLU A 116 8.05 11.99 -0.36
N GLN A 117 7.29 11.14 0.33
CA GLN A 117 7.80 10.32 1.43
C GLN A 117 8.91 9.37 0.95
N GLY A 118 8.72 8.76 -0.21
CA GLY A 118 9.69 7.84 -0.79
C GLY A 118 11.00 8.51 -1.17
N GLU A 119 10.97 9.71 -1.72
CA GLU A 119 12.18 10.48 -2.04
C GLU A 119 12.96 10.85 -0.78
N TYR A 120 12.26 11.18 0.31
CA TYR A 120 12.88 11.49 1.59
C TYR A 120 13.70 10.31 2.13
N TRP A 121 13.17 9.09 2.07
CA TRP A 121 13.85 7.88 2.58
C TRP A 121 14.76 7.20 1.56
N HIS A 122 14.46 7.35 0.27
CA HIS A 122 15.13 6.70 -0.85
C HIS A 122 15.41 7.71 -1.96
N PRO A 123 16.48 8.53 -1.83
CA PRO A 123 16.82 9.54 -2.83
C PRO A 123 16.87 8.98 -4.26
N GLY A 124 16.22 9.66 -5.19
CA GLY A 124 16.06 9.26 -6.58
C GLY A 124 14.78 8.46 -6.89
N LEU A 125 13.99 8.08 -5.87
CA LEU A 125 12.71 7.36 -6.06
C LEU A 125 11.73 8.17 -6.89
N LEU A 126 11.57 9.47 -6.63
CA LEU A 126 10.61 10.31 -7.34
C LEU A 126 11.00 10.43 -8.81
N ARG A 127 12.29 10.73 -9.08
CA ARG A 127 12.81 10.83 -10.46
C ARG A 127 12.57 9.53 -11.24
N LEU A 128 12.94 8.39 -10.66
CA LEU A 128 12.76 7.08 -11.31
C LEU A 128 11.27 6.76 -11.52
N SER A 129 10.41 7.10 -10.55
CA SER A 129 8.97 6.93 -10.69
C SER A 129 8.41 7.78 -11.84
N GLU A 130 8.79 9.06 -11.95
CA GLU A 130 8.41 9.93 -13.07
C GLU A 130 8.89 9.37 -14.42
N GLU A 131 10.13 8.88 -14.50
CA GLU A 131 10.67 8.23 -15.70
C GLU A 131 9.86 6.98 -16.10
N PHE A 132 9.46 6.16 -15.12
CA PHE A 132 8.60 5.01 -15.37
C PHE A 132 7.25 5.44 -15.95
N PHE A 133 6.54 6.37 -15.29
CA PHE A 133 5.21 6.80 -15.73
C PHE A 133 5.26 7.52 -17.09
N ALA A 134 6.30 8.29 -17.36
CA ALA A 134 6.53 8.91 -18.67
C ALA A 134 6.73 7.85 -19.77
N LYS A 135 7.54 6.81 -19.52
CA LYS A 135 7.80 5.73 -20.49
C LYS A 135 6.55 4.93 -20.88
N ILE A 136 5.60 4.81 -19.96
CA ILE A 136 4.32 4.12 -20.24
C ILE A 136 3.23 5.07 -20.76
N GLY A 137 3.56 6.33 -21.04
CA GLY A 137 2.63 7.33 -21.56
C GLY A 137 1.61 7.85 -20.55
N SER A 138 1.88 7.71 -19.25
CA SER A 138 1.01 8.25 -18.19
C SER A 138 1.27 9.75 -17.99
N SER A 139 0.19 10.54 -17.89
CA SER A 139 0.26 11.98 -17.65
C SER A 139 0.25 12.36 -16.16
N VAL A 140 0.47 11.41 -15.26
CA VAL A 140 0.45 11.68 -13.81
C VAL A 140 1.66 12.55 -13.42
N ASP A 141 1.38 13.67 -12.74
CA ASP A 141 2.40 14.52 -12.15
C ASP A 141 2.57 14.15 -10.67
N LEU A 142 3.60 13.36 -10.38
CA LEU A 142 3.88 12.87 -9.03
C LEU A 142 4.34 13.97 -8.07
N LYS A 143 4.88 15.09 -8.58
CA LYS A 143 5.32 16.23 -7.75
C LYS A 143 4.14 17.01 -7.20
N THR A 144 3.08 17.15 -8.01
CA THR A 144 1.88 17.89 -7.62
C THR A 144 0.75 17.00 -7.13
N LEU A 145 0.87 15.67 -7.29
CA LEU A 145 -0.09 14.70 -6.77
C LEU A 145 -0.33 14.92 -5.26
N VAL A 146 -1.60 14.96 -4.87
CA VAL A 146 -2.03 15.00 -3.46
C VAL A 146 -2.84 13.75 -3.19
N THR A 147 -2.53 13.07 -2.09
CA THR A 147 -3.25 11.86 -1.67
C THR A 147 -3.63 11.96 -0.20
N HIS A 148 -4.58 11.12 0.21
CA HIS A 148 -5.05 11.00 1.59
C HIS A 148 -5.30 9.52 1.90
N GLN A 149 -5.77 9.20 3.10
CA GLN A 149 -5.94 7.83 3.59
C GLN A 149 -6.79 6.89 2.68
N LYS A 150 -7.65 7.43 1.81
CA LYS A 150 -8.48 6.64 0.88
C LYS A 150 -7.89 6.57 -0.53
N THR A 151 -6.76 7.22 -0.77
CA THR A 151 -6.07 7.23 -2.08
C THR A 151 -4.60 6.85 -1.96
N SER A 152 -4.17 6.35 -0.79
CA SER A 152 -2.82 5.88 -0.54
C SER A 152 -2.77 4.80 0.53
N VAL A 153 -1.83 3.89 0.36
CA VAL A 153 -1.58 2.74 1.24
C VAL A 153 -0.12 2.34 1.11
N PHE A 154 0.48 1.80 2.16
CA PHE A 154 1.83 1.23 2.13
C PHE A 154 1.81 -0.30 2.04
N SER A 155 2.88 -0.90 1.49
CA SER A 155 3.12 -2.35 1.41
C SER A 155 1.97 -3.20 0.84
N ASN A 156 1.24 -2.65 -0.13
CA ASN A 156 0.15 -3.30 -0.88
C ASN A 156 -0.98 -3.90 -0.01
N TYR A 157 -1.31 -3.30 1.12
CA TYR A 157 -2.45 -3.72 1.95
C TYR A 157 -3.80 -3.28 1.40
N VAL A 158 -4.08 -3.80 0.20
CA VAL A 158 -5.27 -3.55 -0.60
C VAL A 158 -6.06 -4.84 -0.72
N ILE A 159 -7.37 -4.73 -0.50
CA ILE A 159 -8.34 -5.75 -0.84
C ILE A 159 -9.33 -5.09 -1.78
N ALA A 160 -9.52 -5.63 -2.97
CA ALA A 160 -10.28 -4.95 -4.01
C ALA A 160 -11.01 -5.92 -4.93
N LYS A 161 -12.02 -5.39 -5.63
CA LYS A 161 -12.69 -6.09 -6.73
C LYS A 161 -11.82 -6.13 -7.99
N ARG A 162 -12.26 -6.92 -8.96
CA ARG A 162 -11.52 -7.23 -10.20
C ARG A 162 -11.02 -5.99 -10.95
N ALA A 163 -11.84 -4.95 -11.08
CA ALA A 163 -11.49 -3.75 -11.83
C ALA A 163 -10.18 -3.10 -11.34
N TYR A 164 -10.00 -2.97 -10.02
CA TYR A 164 -8.75 -2.47 -9.45
C TYR A 164 -7.55 -3.38 -9.77
N TRP A 165 -7.72 -4.70 -9.63
CA TRP A 165 -6.62 -5.64 -9.88
C TRP A 165 -6.22 -5.71 -11.35
N ASN A 166 -7.15 -5.45 -12.28
CA ASN A 166 -6.83 -5.30 -13.69
C ASN A 166 -5.96 -4.06 -13.95
N GLU A 167 -6.31 -2.91 -13.34
CA GLU A 167 -5.48 -1.71 -13.41
C GLU A 167 -4.10 -1.91 -12.77
N TRP A 168 -4.06 -2.61 -11.64
CA TRP A 168 -2.83 -2.95 -10.96
C TRP A 168 -1.96 -3.88 -11.81
N LEU A 169 -2.53 -4.93 -12.41
CA LEU A 169 -1.81 -5.89 -13.23
C LEU A 169 -1.25 -5.23 -14.50
N ASP A 170 -2.02 -4.36 -15.16
CA ASP A 170 -1.53 -3.60 -16.31
C ASP A 170 -0.30 -2.75 -15.96
N LEU A 171 -0.34 -2.04 -14.83
CA LEU A 171 0.78 -1.24 -14.36
C LEU A 171 1.97 -2.11 -13.94
N ALA A 172 1.70 -3.22 -13.26
CA ALA A 172 2.68 -4.21 -12.83
C ALA A 172 3.41 -4.85 -14.02
N ASP A 173 2.70 -5.25 -15.07
CA ASP A 173 3.29 -5.85 -16.27
C ASP A 173 4.22 -4.87 -16.99
N LYS A 174 3.81 -3.61 -17.13
CA LYS A 174 4.63 -2.56 -17.74
C LYS A 174 5.87 -2.26 -16.90
N PHE A 175 5.73 -2.17 -15.58
CA PHE A 175 6.86 -1.92 -14.69
C PHE A 175 7.86 -3.08 -14.65
N PHE A 176 7.34 -4.31 -14.58
CA PHE A 176 8.16 -5.52 -14.62
C PHE A 176 8.97 -5.55 -15.92
N ALA A 177 8.34 -5.36 -17.09
CA ALA A 177 9.04 -5.35 -18.37
C ALA A 177 10.15 -4.29 -18.44
N LEU A 178 9.89 -3.07 -17.97
CA LEU A 178 10.88 -1.99 -17.95
C LEU A 178 12.02 -2.22 -16.94
N THR A 179 11.72 -2.91 -15.83
CA THR A 179 12.72 -3.22 -14.79
C THR A 179 13.63 -4.36 -15.21
N GLU A 180 13.12 -5.35 -15.93
CA GLU A 180 13.89 -6.51 -16.39
C GLU A 180 14.69 -6.21 -17.69
N ALA A 181 14.47 -5.06 -18.32
CA ALA A 181 15.24 -4.64 -19.48
C ALA A 181 16.74 -4.45 -19.13
N PRO A 182 17.67 -4.80 -20.03
CA PRO A 182 19.10 -4.59 -19.81
C PRO A 182 19.43 -3.13 -19.48
N GLY A 183 20.25 -2.91 -18.44
CA GLY A 183 20.66 -1.58 -18.00
C GLY A 183 19.59 -0.78 -17.26
N SER A 184 18.49 -1.43 -16.84
CA SER A 184 17.42 -0.74 -16.12
C SER A 184 17.89 -0.18 -14.77
N PRO A 185 17.65 1.11 -14.48
CA PRO A 185 18.07 1.72 -13.22
C PRO A 185 17.19 1.31 -12.03
N PHE A 186 16.03 0.69 -12.26
CA PHE A 186 15.07 0.34 -11.20
C PHE A 186 15.55 -0.78 -10.28
N ALA A 187 16.46 -1.64 -10.75
CA ALA A 187 17.05 -2.71 -9.94
C ALA A 187 18.21 -2.23 -9.05
N ALA A 188 18.66 -0.98 -9.20
CA ALA A 188 19.75 -0.45 -8.40
C ALA A 188 19.40 -0.44 -6.90
N PRO A 189 20.34 -0.81 -6.02
CA PRO A 189 20.10 -0.80 -4.58
C PRO A 189 19.97 0.62 -4.05
N THR A 190 19.07 0.81 -3.10
CA THR A 190 18.93 2.04 -2.30
C THR A 190 18.99 1.71 -0.81
N ASN A 191 19.11 2.73 0.03
CA ASN A 191 19.19 2.59 1.48
C ASN A 191 17.94 1.87 2.01
N TYR A 192 18.16 0.88 2.87
CA TYR A 192 17.10 0.16 3.56
C TYR A 192 17.47 -0.10 5.02
N TYR A 193 17.10 0.84 5.90
CA TYR A 193 17.31 0.80 7.36
C TYR A 193 18.74 0.40 7.79
N ALA A 194 18.88 0.04 9.07
CA ALA A 194 20.11 0.17 9.87
C ALA A 194 21.38 -0.49 9.33
N ASP A 195 21.32 -1.37 8.32
CA ASP A 195 22.48 -1.87 7.56
C ASP A 195 22.08 -2.56 6.21
N GLY A 196 20.83 -2.36 5.74
CA GLY A 196 20.28 -3.11 4.61
C GLY A 196 20.30 -2.33 3.28
N ARG A 197 20.29 -3.08 2.18
CA ARG A 197 20.01 -2.54 0.83
C ARG A 197 18.87 -3.33 0.20
N ALA A 198 17.92 -2.62 -0.39
CA ALA A 198 16.85 -3.20 -1.18
C ALA A 198 16.79 -2.51 -2.55
N PRO A 199 16.33 -3.19 -3.61
CA PRO A 199 16.30 -2.59 -4.95
C PRO A 199 15.21 -1.52 -5.01
N MET A 200 15.48 -0.40 -5.70
CA MET A 200 14.56 0.74 -5.81
C MET A 200 13.16 0.35 -6.29
N LYS A 201 13.08 -0.65 -7.18
CA LYS A 201 11.82 -1.21 -7.70
C LYS A 201 10.83 -1.61 -6.62
N THR A 202 11.29 -2.12 -5.48
CA THR A 202 10.45 -2.53 -4.35
C THR A 202 9.68 -1.35 -3.79
N PHE A 203 10.28 -0.17 -3.72
CA PHE A 203 9.62 1.02 -3.20
C PHE A 203 8.73 1.68 -4.26
N ILE A 204 9.10 1.62 -5.54
CA ILE A 204 8.26 2.17 -6.61
C ILE A 204 6.94 1.38 -6.73
N GLN A 205 7.00 0.04 -6.74
CA GLN A 205 5.79 -0.79 -6.91
C GLN A 205 4.77 -0.62 -5.77
N GLU A 206 5.22 -0.36 -4.54
CA GLU A 206 4.33 -0.18 -3.39
C GLU A 206 3.40 1.04 -3.54
N ARG A 207 3.75 1.96 -4.45
CA ARG A 207 3.03 3.22 -4.69
C ARG A 207 2.05 3.14 -5.87
N PHE A 208 1.91 1.98 -6.50
CA PHE A 208 0.97 1.76 -7.60
C PHE A 208 -0.46 1.99 -7.19
N ALA A 209 -0.84 1.51 -6.01
CA ALA A 209 -2.16 1.74 -5.43
C ALA A 209 -2.49 3.24 -5.40
N SER A 210 -1.55 4.09 -4.97
CA SER A 210 -1.78 5.53 -4.92
C SER A 210 -2.05 6.16 -6.27
N VAL A 211 -1.34 5.72 -7.32
CA VAL A 211 -1.57 6.24 -8.66
C VAL A 211 -2.91 5.77 -9.20
N ILE A 212 -3.24 4.49 -9.07
CA ILE A 212 -4.52 3.91 -9.50
C ILE A 212 -5.70 4.59 -8.80
N LEU A 213 -5.63 4.74 -7.49
CA LEU A 213 -6.72 5.34 -6.71
C LEU A 213 -6.85 6.85 -6.93
N SER A 214 -5.75 7.54 -7.27
CA SER A 214 -5.81 8.98 -7.56
C SER A 214 -6.39 9.32 -8.93
N ARG A 215 -6.41 8.38 -9.87
CA ARG A 215 -6.90 8.57 -11.26
C ARG A 215 -8.30 8.01 -11.52
N SER A 216 -8.80 7.18 -10.61
CA SER A 216 -10.04 6.43 -10.77
C SER A 216 -11.14 6.99 -9.88
N THR A 217 -12.35 6.49 -10.05
CA THR A 217 -13.52 6.83 -9.25
C THR A 217 -13.91 5.70 -8.29
N PHE A 218 -12.97 4.82 -7.95
CA PHE A 218 -13.26 3.68 -7.07
C PHE A 218 -13.89 4.15 -5.76
N LYS A 219 -14.91 3.42 -5.31
CA LYS A 219 -15.48 3.60 -3.98
C LYS A 219 -14.59 2.92 -2.95
N VAL A 220 -13.73 3.72 -2.34
CA VAL A 220 -12.73 3.26 -1.37
C VAL A 220 -13.23 3.34 0.06
N VAL A 221 -13.04 2.26 0.80
CA VAL A 221 -13.27 2.19 2.24
C VAL A 221 -11.94 1.99 2.95
N ALA A 222 -11.77 2.68 4.07
CA ALA A 222 -10.59 2.55 4.92
C ALA A 222 -11.03 2.77 6.37
N PRO A 223 -10.41 2.09 7.35
CA PRO A 223 -10.61 2.41 8.77
C PRO A 223 -10.29 3.88 9.04
N GLU A 224 -11.07 4.53 9.92
CA GLU A 224 -10.87 5.94 10.23
C GLU A 224 -9.49 6.20 10.83
N LEU A 225 -8.80 7.24 10.32
CA LEU A 225 -7.44 7.59 10.75
C LEU A 225 -7.30 7.73 12.26
N ILE A 226 -8.33 8.25 12.92
CA ILE A 226 -8.32 8.48 14.36
C ILE A 226 -8.10 7.17 15.14
N PHE A 227 -8.68 6.06 14.67
CA PHE A 227 -8.49 4.75 15.28
C PHE A 227 -7.10 4.20 14.98
N LEU A 228 -6.54 4.53 13.81
CA LEU A 228 -5.19 4.13 13.41
C LEU A 228 -4.09 4.92 14.13
N LEU A 229 -4.44 6.07 14.70
CA LEU A 229 -3.59 6.91 15.53
C LEU A 229 -3.89 6.74 17.03
N SER A 230 -4.55 5.64 17.43
CA SER A 230 -4.93 5.37 18.82
C SER A 230 -3.73 5.05 19.73
N ASN A 231 -2.55 4.79 19.17
CA ASN A 231 -1.33 4.62 19.95
C ASN A 231 -1.07 5.92 20.79
N PRO A 232 -0.91 5.83 22.12
CA PRO A 232 -0.65 6.98 23.00
C PRO A 232 0.56 7.82 22.57
N PHE A 233 1.49 7.20 21.86
CA PHE A 233 2.63 7.88 21.27
C PHE A 233 2.25 9.06 20.37
N TYR A 234 1.10 8.97 19.69
CA TYR A 234 0.60 10.01 18.81
C TYR A 234 -0.33 10.99 19.51
N ASP A 235 -0.58 10.89 20.82
CA ASP A 235 -1.58 11.71 21.52
C ASP A 235 -1.48 13.21 21.20
N ARG A 236 -0.26 13.76 21.23
CA ARG A 236 -0.01 15.20 20.98
C ARG A 236 -0.09 15.59 19.50
N MET A 237 0.00 14.62 18.59
CA MET A 237 0.05 14.84 17.14
C MET A 237 -1.19 14.30 16.42
N ARG A 238 -2.06 13.58 17.13
CA ARG A 238 -3.23 12.90 16.57
C ARG A 238 -4.14 13.88 15.85
N GLU A 239 -4.57 14.94 16.53
CA GLU A 239 -5.45 15.96 15.94
C GLU A 239 -4.78 16.68 14.75
N PRO A 240 -3.53 17.18 14.85
CA PRO A 240 -2.84 17.73 13.69
C PRO A 240 -2.71 16.78 12.49
N LEU A 241 -2.41 15.49 12.72
CA LEU A 241 -2.30 14.49 11.65
C LEU A 241 -3.65 14.22 11.00
N VAL A 242 -4.72 14.10 11.79
CA VAL A 242 -6.09 13.97 11.28
C VAL A 242 -6.47 15.20 10.45
N ALA A 243 -6.18 16.40 10.93
CA ALA A 243 -6.43 17.63 10.20
C ALA A 243 -5.62 17.71 8.89
N CYS A 244 -4.34 17.30 8.88
CA CYS A 244 -3.54 17.20 7.65
C CYS A 244 -4.21 16.28 6.62
N ASN A 245 -4.67 15.09 7.03
CA ASN A 245 -5.36 14.17 6.14
C ASN A 245 -6.68 14.74 5.60
N ILE A 246 -7.51 15.35 6.47
CA ILE A 246 -8.78 15.98 6.07
C ILE A 246 -8.55 17.12 5.07
N LEU A 247 -7.55 17.97 5.30
CA LEU A 247 -7.21 19.06 4.39
C LEU A 247 -6.82 18.55 3.00
N LYS A 248 -6.08 17.44 2.93
CA LYS A 248 -5.75 16.80 1.64
C LYS A 248 -6.98 16.17 0.98
N GLU A 249 -7.85 15.53 1.74
CA GLU A 249 -9.12 14.98 1.23
C GLU A 249 -10.03 16.09 0.68
N LEU A 250 -10.15 17.21 1.41
CA LEU A 250 -10.88 18.39 0.96
C LEU A 250 -10.30 18.97 -0.32
N TYR A 251 -8.96 19.14 -0.39
CA TYR A 251 -8.29 19.57 -1.61
C TYR A 251 -8.56 18.63 -2.79
N CYS A 252 -8.45 17.31 -2.60
CA CYS A 252 -8.72 16.35 -3.67
C CYS A 252 -10.17 16.43 -4.19
N ARG A 253 -11.12 16.73 -3.31
CA ARG A 253 -12.54 16.86 -3.65
C ARG A 253 -12.90 18.20 -4.29
N THR A 254 -12.40 19.31 -3.78
CA THR A 254 -12.83 20.66 -4.18
C THR A 254 -11.86 21.37 -5.12
N ARG A 255 -10.59 20.94 -5.13
CA ARG A 255 -9.46 21.62 -5.79
C ARG A 255 -9.20 23.05 -5.30
N ASP A 256 -9.73 23.40 -4.13
CA ASP A 256 -9.50 24.70 -3.50
C ASP A 256 -8.05 24.78 -2.97
N PRO A 257 -7.21 25.70 -3.49
CA PRO A 257 -5.80 25.80 -3.12
C PRO A 257 -5.59 26.15 -1.64
N ASP A 258 -6.57 26.75 -0.96
CA ASP A 258 -6.44 27.14 0.45
C ASP A 258 -6.32 25.92 1.37
N TYR A 259 -6.97 24.80 1.03
CA TYR A 259 -6.82 23.56 1.78
C TYR A 259 -5.39 23.01 1.67
N LEU A 260 -4.80 23.02 0.47
CA LEU A 260 -3.42 22.57 0.27
C LEU A 260 -2.41 23.51 0.94
N ALA A 261 -2.63 24.83 0.86
CA ALA A 261 -1.81 25.82 1.54
C ALA A 261 -1.86 25.66 3.07
N THR A 262 -3.06 25.43 3.62
CA THR A 262 -3.28 25.19 5.05
C THR A 262 -2.62 23.89 5.49
N PHE A 263 -2.76 22.81 4.71
CA PHE A 263 -2.03 21.55 4.95
C PHE A 263 -0.52 21.78 5.02
N LYS A 264 0.06 22.51 4.06
CA LYS A 264 1.50 22.81 4.01
C LYS A 264 1.98 23.58 5.25
N LYS A 265 1.18 24.51 5.78
CA LYS A 265 1.50 25.22 7.03
C LYS A 265 1.38 24.31 8.26
N LEU A 266 0.32 23.49 8.32
CA LEU A 266 0.07 22.60 9.46
C LEU A 266 1.15 21.51 9.57
N ARG A 267 1.53 20.87 8.46
CA ARG A 267 2.56 19.82 8.47
C ARG A 267 3.92 20.31 8.96
N GLN A 268 4.26 21.59 8.74
CA GLN A 268 5.49 22.17 9.27
C GLN A 268 5.49 22.20 10.80
N HIS A 269 4.36 22.53 11.42
CA HIS A 269 4.22 22.51 12.88
C HIS A 269 4.33 21.09 13.43
N VAL A 270 3.79 20.08 12.71
CA VAL A 270 3.94 18.67 13.10
C VAL A 270 5.40 18.20 12.94
N GLY A 271 6.08 18.59 11.86
CA GLY A 271 7.49 18.26 11.65
C GLY A 271 8.45 18.87 12.67
N MET A 272 8.03 19.93 13.37
CA MET A 272 8.82 20.56 14.44
C MET A 272 8.76 19.84 15.79
N TYR A 273 7.92 18.80 15.96
CA TYR A 273 7.91 18.04 17.21
C TYR A 273 9.26 17.30 17.39
N PRO A 274 9.99 17.53 18.50
CA PRO A 274 11.30 16.93 18.71
C PRO A 274 11.27 15.41 18.53
N ASP A 275 12.24 14.92 17.77
CA ASP A 275 12.43 13.50 17.42
C ASP A 275 11.35 12.87 16.55
N PHE A 276 10.37 13.60 15.96
CA PHE A 276 9.33 13.00 15.11
C PHE A 276 9.89 11.98 14.09
N GLU A 277 10.96 12.35 13.39
CA GLU A 277 11.63 11.49 12.40
C GLU A 277 12.28 10.26 13.04
N LYS A 278 13.05 10.43 14.14
CA LYS A 278 13.67 9.31 14.89
C LYS A 278 12.61 8.39 15.51
N ARG A 279 11.46 8.95 15.86
CA ARG A 279 10.32 8.30 16.51
C ARG A 279 9.50 7.46 15.53
N ILE A 280 9.30 7.96 14.31
CA ILE A 280 8.70 7.19 13.21
C ILE A 280 9.63 6.07 12.76
N ALA A 281 10.94 6.37 12.59
CA ALA A 281 11.93 5.37 12.23
C ALA A 281 12.00 4.21 13.25
N ARG A 282 11.96 4.53 14.55
CA ARG A 282 11.90 3.53 15.62
C ARG A 282 10.67 2.63 15.56
N ILE A 283 9.50 3.17 15.21
CA ILE A 283 8.28 2.37 15.07
C ILE A 283 8.37 1.46 13.85
N ALA A 284 8.91 1.95 12.73
CA ALA A 284 9.16 1.12 11.54
C ALA A 284 10.06 -0.08 11.85
N ASP A 285 11.05 0.10 12.73
CA ASP A 285 11.95 -0.95 13.22
C ASP A 285 11.29 -1.90 14.24
N GLU A 286 10.57 -1.38 15.26
CA GLU A 286 10.01 -2.16 16.37
C GLU A 286 8.79 -3.02 15.99
N THR A 287 7.97 -2.53 15.06
CA THR A 287 6.75 -3.23 14.61
C THR A 287 7.00 -4.22 13.48
N GLY A 288 8.26 -4.32 13.02
CA GLY A 288 8.66 -5.16 11.90
C GLY A 288 7.97 -4.77 10.59
N ILE A 289 7.38 -3.56 10.50
CA ILE A 289 6.63 -3.05 9.34
C ILE A 289 7.53 -2.80 8.12
N ALA A 290 8.82 -2.57 8.37
CA ALA A 290 9.87 -2.61 7.36
C ALA A 290 10.66 -3.95 7.34
N ARG A 291 9.96 -5.09 7.40
CA ARG A 291 10.54 -6.43 7.15
C ARG A 291 9.62 -7.29 6.30
#